data_AF-A0A8C1QBX5-F1
#
_entry.id   AF-A0A8C1QBX5-F1
#
_cell.length_a   1.000
_cell.length_b   1.000
_cell.length_c   1.000
_cell.angle_alpha   90.00
_cell.angle_beta   90.00
_cell.angle_gamma   90.00
#
_symmetry.space_group_name_H-M   'P 1'
#
loop_
_entity.id
_entity.type
_entity.pdbx_description
1 polymer ?
#
loop_
_entity_poly.entity_id
_entity_poly.type
_entity_poly.pdbx_seq_one_letter_code
_entity_poly.pdbx_strand_id
1 'polypeptide(L)'
;MKSQIKTTFSNFFFEYETPRQVLVKNKRVAVVCRIIQMGVLAYIIGWVFMYEKGYQVVDTAIGSIFTKMKGVSFTNISKKERIWDVADYVFPEQGDSSFVVMTNYIVTVGQKQGKCAELLYSTLYLTTLLSLSGHMTGRCMNETSTCEIYSWCPVEDDRKIPESNLVESVNQSYINTCLYHPKTDPLCPIFRLGDIVERSGLNFSEIARVGGAIGVLIDWDCNLDLSIRHCKPKYEFYGLYGTGKNGDKEEKPSLGYNFRYAKYYVEDAVEKRTLMKVFGVRIDIIVHGRAGKFDIIPTLTAIGSGVGIFGVATVVCDMLLLYLVPKRDFYKNMKFKHTQILEEVSVVFK
;
A
#
# COMPACT_ATOMS: atom_id res chain seq x y z
N MET A 1 74.07 -8.63 -6.08
CA MET A 1 72.96 -8.44 -5.12
C MET A 1 71.83 -7.54 -5.67
N LYS A 2 72.10 -6.35 -6.21
CA LYS A 2 71.07 -5.48 -6.84
C LYS A 2 70.34 -6.11 -8.04
N SER A 3 71.01 -6.93 -8.85
CA SER A 3 70.39 -7.64 -9.99
C SER A 3 69.34 -8.67 -9.51
N GLN A 4 69.73 -9.59 -8.62
CA GLN A 4 68.85 -10.60 -8.02
C GLN A 4 67.62 -9.99 -7.33
N ILE A 5 67.76 -8.91 -6.56
CA ILE A 5 66.63 -8.23 -5.92
C ILE A 5 65.67 -7.63 -6.95
N LYS A 6 66.19 -7.08 -8.05
CA LYS A 6 65.39 -6.51 -9.14
C LYS A 6 64.63 -7.59 -9.90
N THR A 7 65.23 -8.76 -10.11
CA THR A 7 64.57 -9.92 -10.73
C THR A 7 63.49 -10.49 -9.82
N THR A 8 63.76 -10.64 -8.52
CA THR A 8 62.76 -11.14 -7.56
C THR A 8 61.58 -10.17 -7.41
N PHE A 9 61.83 -8.85 -7.39
CA PHE A 9 60.75 -7.85 -7.40
C PHE A 9 59.96 -7.88 -8.71
N SER A 10 60.64 -8.00 -9.86
CA SER A 10 59.99 -8.12 -11.16
C SER A 10 59.10 -9.37 -11.23
N ASN A 11 59.60 -10.50 -10.76
CA ASN A 11 58.85 -11.74 -10.74
C ASN A 11 57.64 -11.64 -9.81
N PHE A 12 57.78 -11.00 -8.65
CA PHE A 12 56.64 -10.81 -7.74
C PHE A 12 55.52 -9.92 -8.33
N PHE A 13 55.87 -8.87 -9.09
CA PHE A 13 54.87 -7.97 -9.69
C PHE A 13 54.33 -8.43 -11.05
N PHE A 14 55.08 -9.26 -11.79
CA PHE A 14 54.76 -9.65 -13.16
C PHE A 14 54.56 -11.16 -13.39
N GLU A 15 54.66 -12.00 -12.36
CA GLU A 15 54.23 -13.40 -12.45
C GLU A 15 52.75 -13.52 -12.06
N TYR A 16 51.97 -14.22 -12.90
CA TYR A 16 50.57 -14.54 -12.64
C TYR A 16 50.41 -16.05 -12.56
N GLU A 17 50.04 -16.54 -11.38
CA GLU A 17 49.81 -17.97 -11.16
C GLU A 17 48.44 -18.39 -11.69
N THR A 18 48.42 -19.46 -12.48
CA THR A 18 47.17 -20.04 -13.00
C THR A 18 47.01 -21.48 -12.51
N PRO A 19 45.81 -21.88 -12.05
CA PRO A 19 45.57 -23.25 -11.64
C PRO A 19 45.59 -24.16 -12.86
N ARG A 20 46.30 -25.30 -12.75
CA ARG A 20 46.30 -26.33 -13.80
C ARG A 20 44.94 -27.03 -13.83
N GLN A 21 44.21 -26.90 -14.93
CA GLN A 21 42.89 -27.50 -15.10
C GLN A 21 42.96 -28.88 -15.80
N VAL A 22 42.05 -29.79 -15.43
CA VAL A 22 41.90 -31.11 -16.05
C VAL A 22 40.68 -31.09 -16.96
N LEU A 23 40.87 -31.28 -18.27
CA LEU A 23 39.78 -31.32 -19.24
C LEU A 23 39.25 -32.74 -19.42
N VAL A 24 38.03 -33.00 -18.95
CA VAL A 24 37.38 -34.32 -19.09
C VAL A 24 36.52 -34.38 -20.35
N LYS A 25 36.96 -35.17 -21.35
CA LYS A 25 36.21 -35.38 -22.60
C LYS A 25 35.24 -36.57 -22.48
N ASN A 26 34.10 -36.38 -21.81
CA ASN A 26 33.03 -37.39 -21.73
C ASN A 26 31.67 -36.76 -22.02
N LYS A 27 30.99 -37.21 -23.09
CA LYS A 27 29.70 -36.66 -23.53
C LYS A 27 28.62 -36.71 -22.45
N ARG A 28 28.49 -37.81 -21.70
CA ARG A 28 27.43 -37.97 -20.69
C ARG A 28 27.61 -37.01 -19.53
N VAL A 29 28.82 -36.96 -18.97
CA VAL A 29 29.16 -36.04 -17.86
C VAL A 29 29.02 -34.60 -18.33
N ALA A 30 29.55 -34.27 -19.52
CA ALA A 30 29.46 -32.92 -20.07
C ALA A 30 28.01 -32.46 -20.22
N VAL A 31 27.11 -33.32 -20.72
CA VAL A 31 25.67 -32.99 -20.83
C VAL A 31 25.06 -32.72 -19.45
N VAL A 32 25.31 -33.58 -18.46
CA VAL A 32 24.78 -33.38 -17.09
C VAL A 32 25.28 -32.06 -16.50
N CYS A 33 26.58 -31.80 -16.55
CA CYS A 33 27.16 -30.56 -16.02
C CYS A 33 26.64 -29.32 -16.76
N ARG A 34 26.44 -29.39 -18.08
CA ARG A 34 25.86 -28.29 -18.87
C ARG A 34 24.39 -28.06 -18.54
N ILE A 35 23.61 -29.10 -18.28
CA ILE A 35 22.22 -28.95 -17.82
C ILE A 35 22.16 -28.25 -16.47
N ILE A 36 23.02 -28.63 -15.51
CA ILE A 36 23.11 -27.98 -14.21
C ILE A 36 23.47 -26.50 -14.37
N GLN A 37 24.50 -26.19 -15.17
CA GLN A 37 24.89 -24.81 -15.45
C GLN A 37 23.78 -23.99 -16.12
N MET A 38 23.05 -24.57 -17.08
CA MET A 38 21.91 -23.92 -17.72
C MET A 38 20.74 -23.71 -16.75
N GLY A 39 20.52 -24.65 -15.83
CA GLY A 39 19.52 -24.49 -14.77
C GLY A 39 19.85 -23.33 -13.83
N VAL A 40 21.11 -23.20 -13.42
CA VAL A 40 21.58 -22.05 -12.63
C VAL A 40 21.44 -20.74 -13.41
N LEU A 41 21.82 -20.73 -14.68
CA LEU A 41 21.66 -19.55 -15.54
C LEU A 41 20.20 -19.12 -15.65
N ALA A 42 19.30 -20.08 -15.87
CA ALA A 42 17.87 -19.85 -15.97
C ALA A 42 17.29 -19.32 -14.65
N TYR A 43 17.75 -19.83 -13.50
CA TYR A 43 17.37 -19.31 -12.19
C TYR A 43 17.82 -17.85 -12.00
N ILE A 44 19.08 -17.52 -12.32
CA ILE A 44 19.59 -16.16 -12.17
C ILE A 44 18.81 -15.20 -13.09
N ILE A 45 18.67 -15.52 -14.37
CA ILE A 45 17.98 -14.64 -15.32
C ILE A 45 16.48 -14.56 -15.00
N GLY A 46 15.82 -15.71 -14.83
CA GLY A 46 14.36 -15.78 -14.65
C GLY A 46 13.89 -15.32 -13.28
N TRP A 47 14.50 -15.80 -12.21
CA TRP A 47 14.08 -15.46 -10.84
C TRP A 47 14.71 -14.15 -10.38
N VAL A 48 16.03 -14.05 -10.38
CA VAL A 48 16.73 -12.90 -9.77
C VAL A 48 16.58 -11.63 -10.60
N PHE A 49 16.78 -11.71 -11.92
CA PHE A 49 16.64 -10.53 -12.78
C PHE A 49 15.20 -10.25 -13.18
N MET A 50 14.46 -11.23 -13.70
CA MET A 50 13.12 -10.94 -14.26
C MET A 50 12.02 -10.86 -13.19
N TYR A 51 11.98 -11.78 -12.22
CA TYR A 51 10.90 -11.82 -11.22
C TYR A 51 11.14 -10.83 -10.06
N GLU A 52 12.31 -10.90 -9.41
CA GLU A 52 12.66 -10.02 -8.29
C GLU A 52 13.11 -8.62 -8.74
N LYS A 53 13.36 -8.42 -10.04
CA LYS A 53 13.88 -7.15 -10.60
C LYS A 53 15.16 -6.67 -9.90
N GLY A 54 16.09 -7.58 -9.61
CA GLY A 54 17.34 -7.28 -8.90
C GLY A 54 18.28 -6.29 -9.59
N TYR A 55 17.93 -5.81 -10.79
CA TYR A 55 18.60 -4.72 -11.51
C TYR A 55 18.07 -3.33 -11.17
N GLN A 56 16.96 -3.23 -10.42
CA GLN A 56 16.34 -1.96 -10.04
C GLN A 56 16.68 -1.59 -8.59
N VAL A 57 16.93 -0.30 -8.36
CA VAL A 57 16.77 0.28 -7.02
C VAL A 57 15.30 0.59 -6.82
N VAL A 58 14.78 0.21 -5.65
CA VAL A 58 13.41 0.47 -5.25
C VAL A 58 13.43 1.56 -4.19
N ASP A 59 12.58 2.56 -4.36
CA ASP A 59 12.34 3.62 -3.39
C ASP A 59 10.84 3.68 -3.02
N THR A 60 10.56 4.18 -1.81
CA THR A 60 9.20 4.36 -1.31
C THR A 60 8.76 5.81 -1.49
N ALA A 61 7.62 6.03 -2.15
CA ALA A 61 7.14 7.38 -2.43
C ALA A 61 6.50 8.03 -1.20
N ILE A 62 6.74 9.34 -1.03
CA ILE A 62 6.05 10.18 -0.05
C ILE A 62 4.93 10.93 -0.78
N GLY A 63 3.69 10.74 -0.34
CA GLY A 63 2.52 11.41 -0.89
C GLY A 63 1.90 12.40 0.09
N SER A 64 1.14 13.36 -0.43
CA SER A 64 0.22 14.19 0.35
C SER A 64 -1.21 13.91 -0.10
N ILE A 65 -2.13 13.87 0.85
CA ILE A 65 -3.54 13.52 0.62
C ILE A 65 -4.38 14.72 1.03
N PHE A 66 -5.29 15.11 0.15
CA PHE A 66 -6.32 16.10 0.43
C PHE A 66 -7.68 15.49 0.11
N THR A 67 -8.61 15.61 1.06
CA THR A 67 -9.95 15.05 0.95
C THR A 67 -10.98 16.17 0.96
N LYS A 68 -11.95 16.11 0.05
CA LYS A 68 -13.12 17.00 0.03
C LYS A 68 -14.36 16.14 -0.14
N MET A 69 -15.28 16.25 0.82
CA MET A 69 -16.59 15.62 0.71
C MET A 69 -17.61 16.60 0.16
N LYS A 70 -18.58 16.11 -0.59
CA LYS A 70 -19.72 16.87 -1.09
C LYS A 70 -21.02 16.13 -0.79
N GLY A 71 -22.02 16.88 -0.37
CA GLY A 71 -23.35 16.35 -0.11
C GLY A 71 -24.13 17.18 0.91
N VAL A 72 -25.45 17.06 0.86
CA VAL A 72 -26.36 17.63 1.86
C VAL A 72 -27.29 16.54 2.35
N SER A 73 -27.64 16.58 3.62
CA SER A 73 -28.57 15.65 4.24
C SER A 73 -29.67 16.40 4.97
N PHE A 74 -30.84 15.78 5.06
CA PHE A 74 -32.02 16.35 5.70
C PHE A 74 -32.53 15.40 6.77
N THR A 75 -32.82 15.93 7.96
CA THR A 75 -33.43 15.18 9.05
C THR A 75 -34.66 15.91 9.56
N ASN A 76 -35.75 15.17 9.76
CA ASN A 76 -36.94 15.64 10.44
C ASN A 76 -37.15 14.82 11.71
N ILE A 77 -36.66 15.32 12.84
CA ILE A 77 -36.76 14.64 14.14
C ILE A 77 -37.58 15.53 15.08
N SER A 78 -38.65 14.99 15.65
CA SER A 78 -39.48 15.68 16.64
C SER A 78 -40.03 17.04 16.17
N LYS A 79 -40.48 17.12 14.90
CA LYS A 79 -40.97 18.35 14.24
C LYS A 79 -39.93 19.47 14.11
N LYS A 80 -38.65 19.16 14.26
CA LYS A 80 -37.55 20.07 13.93
C LYS A 80 -36.90 19.60 12.64
N GLU A 81 -37.08 20.42 11.61
CA GLU A 81 -36.40 20.26 10.34
C GLU A 81 -34.98 20.82 10.45
N ARG A 82 -34.00 20.02 10.05
CA ARG A 82 -32.60 20.43 10.04
C ARG A 82 -31.90 19.91 8.80
N ILE A 83 -31.18 20.80 8.14
CA ILE A 83 -30.23 20.48 7.08
C ILE A 83 -28.87 20.25 7.70
N TRP A 84 -28.15 19.29 7.14
CA TRP A 84 -26.77 18.96 7.45
C TRP A 84 -25.94 19.15 6.19
N ASP A 85 -24.89 19.93 6.30
CA ASP A 85 -23.89 20.12 5.25
C ASP A 85 -22.55 19.51 5.66
N VAL A 86 -21.56 19.63 4.77
CA VAL A 86 -20.23 19.04 4.94
C VAL A 86 -19.57 19.51 6.25
N ALA A 87 -19.78 20.77 6.65
CA ALA A 87 -19.21 21.32 7.88
C ALA A 87 -19.85 20.73 9.15
N ASP A 88 -21.11 20.28 9.08
CA ASP A 88 -21.76 19.67 10.24
C ASP A 88 -21.47 18.18 10.42
N TYR A 89 -21.28 17.41 9.33
CA TYR A 89 -21.17 15.94 9.40
C TYR A 89 -19.77 15.39 9.08
N VAL A 90 -18.80 16.20 8.63
CA VAL A 90 -17.43 15.76 8.34
C VAL A 90 -16.45 16.26 9.40
N PHE A 91 -15.62 15.37 9.93
CA PHE A 91 -14.65 15.68 10.98
C PHE A 91 -13.28 15.04 10.70
N PRO A 92 -12.15 15.77 10.80
CA PRO A 92 -12.06 17.23 10.85
C PRO A 92 -12.43 17.86 9.49
N GLU A 93 -12.89 19.11 9.51
CA GLU A 93 -13.27 19.87 8.31
C GLU A 93 -12.08 20.22 7.39
N GLN A 94 -10.85 20.08 7.89
CA GLN A 94 -9.61 20.48 7.21
C GLN A 94 -9.18 19.53 6.09
N GLY A 95 -9.79 18.34 6.00
CA GLY A 95 -9.48 17.36 4.96
C GLY A 95 -8.09 16.74 5.12
N ASP A 96 -7.95 15.79 6.04
CA ASP A 96 -6.72 15.01 6.25
C ASP A 96 -6.85 13.62 5.58
N SER A 97 -5.77 12.86 5.62
CA SER A 97 -5.68 11.42 5.33
C SER A 97 -6.68 10.57 6.12
N SER A 98 -7.20 11.07 7.25
CA SER A 98 -8.20 10.42 8.08
C SER A 98 -9.34 11.37 8.38
N PHE A 99 -10.57 11.00 8.01
CA PHE A 99 -11.76 11.81 8.29
C PHE A 99 -12.96 10.92 8.63
N VAL A 100 -13.93 11.47 9.34
CA VAL A 100 -15.12 10.80 9.81
C VAL A 100 -16.33 11.44 9.16
N VAL A 101 -17.21 10.61 8.62
CA VAL A 101 -18.53 11.01 8.14
C VAL A 101 -19.56 10.57 9.17
N MET A 102 -20.23 11.53 9.80
CA MET A 102 -21.32 11.28 10.74
C MET A 102 -22.52 10.66 10.00
N THR A 103 -23.00 9.53 10.51
CA THR A 103 -24.16 8.82 9.98
C THR A 103 -25.32 8.77 10.96
N ASN A 104 -25.02 8.87 12.26
CA ASN A 104 -26.02 8.90 13.33
C ASN A 104 -25.50 9.72 14.51
N TYR A 105 -26.40 10.32 15.30
CA TYR A 105 -26.00 11.17 16.41
C TYR A 105 -27.02 11.16 17.54
N ILE A 106 -26.53 11.46 18.74
CA ILE A 106 -27.34 11.74 19.93
C ILE A 106 -26.94 13.12 20.42
N VAL A 107 -27.92 14.00 20.56
CA VAL A 107 -27.73 15.38 21.03
C VAL A 107 -28.37 15.56 22.40
N THR A 108 -27.64 16.22 23.31
CA THR A 108 -28.17 16.67 24.61
C THR A 108 -27.93 18.16 24.72
N VAL A 109 -29.02 18.93 24.55
CA VAL A 109 -29.01 20.40 24.55
C VAL A 109 -29.12 20.92 25.99
N GLY A 110 -28.49 22.06 26.28
CA GLY A 110 -28.68 22.75 27.55
C GLY A 110 -28.08 22.05 28.76
N GLN A 111 -27.02 21.24 28.57
CA GLN A 111 -26.28 20.71 29.72
C GLN A 111 -25.67 21.87 30.50
N LYS A 112 -25.99 21.94 31.79
CA LYS A 112 -25.43 22.89 32.76
C LYS A 112 -24.68 22.13 33.83
N GLN A 113 -23.73 22.80 34.49
CA GLN A 113 -23.06 22.23 35.65
C GLN A 113 -24.05 22.16 36.82
N GLY A 114 -24.17 21.00 37.46
CA GLY A 114 -25.11 20.76 38.55
C GLY A 114 -25.14 19.30 38.98
N LYS A 115 -25.91 18.97 40.03
CA LYS A 115 -26.13 17.60 40.50
C LYS A 115 -27.35 17.00 39.80
N CYS A 116 -27.20 15.84 39.17
CA CYS A 116 -28.27 15.11 38.48
C CYS A 116 -28.19 13.60 38.77
N ALA A 117 -29.31 12.90 38.66
CA ALA A 117 -29.37 11.43 38.78
C ALA A 117 -28.95 10.74 37.47
N GLU A 118 -28.32 9.56 37.57
CA GLU A 118 -27.92 8.76 36.41
C GLU A 118 -29.15 8.10 35.74
N LEU A 119 -29.16 8.04 34.41
CA LEU A 119 -30.21 7.38 33.64
C LEU A 119 -29.92 5.86 33.54
N LEU A 120 -30.78 5.04 34.14
CA LEU A 120 -30.79 3.58 33.97
C LEU A 120 -31.34 3.21 32.58
N TYR A 121 -30.56 2.46 31.81
CA TYR A 121 -30.85 2.10 30.43
C TYR A 121 -31.78 0.87 30.37
N SER A 122 -33.03 1.04 29.91
CA SER A 122 -33.92 -0.08 29.56
C SER A 122 -34.10 -0.15 28.05
N THR A 123 -34.05 -1.38 27.53
CA THR A 123 -33.93 -1.75 26.12
C THR A 123 -35.26 -1.70 25.34
N LEU A 124 -35.11 -1.57 24.02
CA LEU A 124 -36.03 -1.88 22.92
C LEU A 124 -37.22 -0.92 22.67
N TYR A 125 -37.32 -0.38 21.45
CA TYR A 125 -38.06 -0.99 20.32
C TYR A 125 -37.73 -0.24 19.01
N LEU A 126 -37.50 -1.00 17.95
CA LEU A 126 -37.14 -0.56 16.61
C LEU A 126 -38.34 -0.78 15.69
N THR A 127 -38.77 0.23 14.92
CA THR A 127 -39.50 0.02 13.65
C THR A 127 -39.14 1.10 12.64
N THR A 128 -38.91 0.62 11.42
CA THR A 128 -38.43 1.23 10.18
C THR A 128 -39.34 2.29 9.55
N LEU A 129 -38.78 3.20 8.74
CA LEU A 129 -39.21 3.50 7.36
C LEU A 129 -38.20 4.45 6.67
N LEU A 130 -37.60 3.99 5.57
CA LEU A 130 -36.77 4.76 4.64
C LEU A 130 -37.67 5.46 3.62
N SER A 131 -37.45 6.75 3.40
CA SER A 131 -37.96 7.50 2.25
C SER A 131 -36.78 8.08 1.49
N LEU A 132 -36.58 7.62 0.26
CA LEU A 132 -35.66 8.22 -0.71
C LEU A 132 -36.31 9.46 -1.35
N SER A 133 -35.44 10.38 -1.74
CA SER A 133 -35.62 11.47 -2.72
C SER A 133 -35.91 12.86 -2.15
N GLY A 134 -35.02 13.79 -2.51
CA GLY A 134 -34.87 15.12 -1.96
C GLY A 134 -35.97 16.12 -2.35
N HIS A 135 -35.93 17.26 -1.67
CA HIS A 135 -36.90 18.33 -1.81
C HIS A 135 -36.29 19.49 -2.62
N MET A 136 -36.82 19.71 -3.82
CA MET A 136 -36.60 20.94 -4.59
C MET A 136 -37.69 21.95 -4.22
N THR A 137 -37.30 23.18 -3.89
CA THR A 137 -38.22 24.28 -3.50
C THR A 137 -39.09 24.78 -4.66
N GLY A 138 -38.75 24.41 -5.90
CA GLY A 138 -39.58 24.61 -7.10
C GLY A 138 -39.65 26.04 -7.63
N ARG A 139 -38.88 26.98 -7.08
CA ARG A 139 -38.82 28.38 -7.54
C ARG A 139 -37.46 28.67 -8.18
N CYS A 140 -37.46 29.37 -9.32
CA CYS A 140 -36.25 29.87 -9.96
C CYS A 140 -36.10 31.38 -9.67
N MET A 141 -34.90 31.82 -9.34
CA MET A 141 -34.60 33.25 -9.18
C MET A 141 -34.30 33.87 -10.54
N ASN A 142 -35.00 34.96 -10.87
CA ASN A 142 -34.88 35.64 -12.17
C ASN A 142 -33.54 36.39 -12.34
N GLU A 143 -32.91 36.81 -11.25
CA GLU A 143 -31.68 37.63 -11.31
C GLU A 143 -30.42 36.82 -11.67
N THR A 144 -30.35 35.57 -11.25
CA THR A 144 -29.19 34.69 -11.47
C THR A 144 -29.49 33.46 -12.33
N SER A 145 -30.75 33.26 -12.74
CA SER A 145 -31.22 32.05 -13.45
C SER A 145 -30.90 30.74 -12.73
N THR A 146 -30.84 30.77 -11.39
CA THR A 146 -30.57 29.60 -10.55
C THR A 146 -31.80 29.16 -9.77
N CYS A 147 -31.91 27.86 -9.49
CA CYS A 147 -32.98 27.30 -8.67
C CYS A 147 -32.79 27.69 -7.20
N GLU A 148 -33.88 28.08 -6.52
CA GLU A 148 -33.92 28.29 -5.08
C GLU A 148 -33.71 26.94 -4.38
N ILE A 149 -32.68 26.86 -3.53
CA ILE A 149 -32.36 25.69 -2.72
C ILE A 149 -32.49 26.05 -1.24
N TYR A 150 -33.01 25.13 -0.44
CA TYR A 150 -32.99 25.27 1.01
C TYR A 150 -31.59 24.82 1.51
N SER A 151 -30.73 25.78 1.86
CA SER A 151 -29.35 25.54 2.34
C SER A 151 -28.85 26.73 3.18
N TRP A 152 -27.67 26.61 3.81
CA TRP A 152 -27.00 27.75 4.44
C TRP A 152 -26.58 28.76 3.37
N CYS A 153 -27.11 29.98 3.45
CA CYS A 153 -26.83 31.06 2.51
C CYS A 153 -26.01 32.18 3.20
N PRO A 154 -25.01 32.78 2.52
CA PRO A 154 -24.58 32.53 1.15
C PRO A 154 -23.82 31.20 0.96
N VAL A 155 -24.04 30.56 -0.19
CA VAL A 155 -23.36 29.31 -0.57
C VAL A 155 -21.88 29.56 -0.85
N GLU A 156 -21.02 28.62 -0.47
CA GLU A 156 -19.57 28.65 -0.74
C GLU A 156 -19.27 28.83 -2.24
N ASP A 157 -18.38 29.77 -2.59
CA ASP A 157 -17.99 30.06 -3.97
C ASP A 157 -16.75 29.25 -4.40
N ASP A 158 -16.99 28.07 -4.98
CA ASP A 158 -15.98 27.10 -5.45
C ASP A 158 -15.30 27.49 -6.80
N ARG A 159 -15.47 28.72 -7.31
CA ARG A 159 -15.01 29.10 -8.68
C ARG A 159 -13.49 29.18 -8.86
N LYS A 160 -12.70 29.23 -7.77
CA LYS A 160 -11.23 29.18 -7.80
C LYS A 160 -10.73 27.89 -7.17
N ILE A 161 -10.41 26.91 -8.01
CA ILE A 161 -9.81 25.64 -7.58
C ILE A 161 -8.31 25.73 -7.88
N PRO A 162 -7.40 25.55 -6.89
CA PRO A 162 -5.97 25.45 -7.15
C PRO A 162 -5.64 24.20 -7.98
N GLU A 163 -4.59 24.26 -8.80
CA GLU A 163 -4.18 23.18 -9.69
C GLU A 163 -3.89 21.88 -8.91
N SER A 164 -4.41 20.77 -9.44
CA SER A 164 -4.35 19.45 -8.81
C SER A 164 -3.21 18.61 -9.37
N ASN A 165 -2.55 17.84 -8.50
CA ASN A 165 -1.42 16.96 -8.85
C ASN A 165 -1.88 15.61 -9.46
N LEU A 166 -2.92 15.61 -10.28
CA LEU A 166 -3.45 14.39 -10.90
C LEU A 166 -2.57 13.95 -12.08
N VAL A 167 -2.59 12.65 -12.37
CA VAL A 167 -1.86 12.05 -13.49
C VAL A 167 -2.16 12.82 -14.78
N GLU A 168 -1.12 13.13 -15.57
CA GLU A 168 -1.17 13.97 -16.78
C GLU A 168 -2.26 13.58 -17.81
N SER A 169 -2.82 12.36 -17.73
CA SER A 169 -3.90 11.89 -18.61
C SER A 169 -5.32 12.27 -18.16
N VAL A 170 -5.49 12.88 -16.98
CA VAL A 170 -6.80 13.21 -16.39
C VAL A 170 -7.11 14.70 -16.65
N ASN A 171 -8.10 14.96 -17.49
CA ASN A 171 -8.54 16.33 -17.84
C ASN A 171 -9.66 16.83 -16.92
N GLN A 172 -9.81 18.16 -16.78
CA GLN A 172 -10.88 18.77 -15.98
C GLN A 172 -12.29 18.33 -16.40
N SER A 173 -12.52 18.16 -17.71
CA SER A 173 -13.81 17.67 -18.25
C SER A 173 -14.15 16.25 -17.77
N TYR A 174 -13.14 15.38 -17.65
CA TYR A 174 -13.29 14.04 -17.13
C TYR A 174 -13.60 14.08 -15.62
N ILE A 175 -12.89 14.92 -14.85
CA ILE A 175 -13.13 15.06 -13.40
C ILE A 175 -14.55 15.53 -13.10
N ASN A 176 -15.11 16.42 -13.90
CA ASN A 176 -16.46 16.96 -13.64
C ASN A 176 -17.59 15.92 -13.77
N THR A 177 -17.35 14.82 -14.48
CA THR A 177 -18.40 13.84 -14.82
C THR A 177 -18.09 12.42 -14.38
N CYS A 178 -16.83 12.11 -14.08
CA CYS A 178 -16.44 10.75 -13.74
C CYS A 178 -16.97 10.33 -12.36
N LEU A 179 -17.27 9.04 -12.25
CA LEU A 179 -17.49 8.35 -10.99
C LEU A 179 -16.60 7.11 -10.97
N TYR A 180 -15.86 6.91 -9.89
CA TYR A 180 -14.95 5.79 -9.78
C TYR A 180 -15.66 4.45 -9.96
N HIS A 181 -15.10 3.63 -10.84
CA HIS A 181 -15.50 2.24 -10.99
C HIS A 181 -14.31 1.41 -11.48
N PRO A 182 -14.04 0.23 -10.91
CA PRO A 182 -12.78 -0.49 -11.11
C PRO A 182 -12.54 -0.95 -12.56
N LYS A 183 -13.60 -1.07 -13.37
CA LYS A 183 -13.50 -1.52 -14.76
C LYS A 183 -13.70 -0.41 -15.79
N THR A 184 -14.60 0.54 -15.52
CA THR A 184 -14.96 1.58 -16.50
C THR A 184 -14.08 2.81 -16.31
N ASP A 185 -13.95 3.28 -15.06
CA ASP A 185 -13.28 4.53 -14.73
C ASP A 185 -12.34 4.35 -13.51
N PRO A 186 -11.29 3.51 -13.63
CA PRO A 186 -10.41 3.17 -12.50
C PRO A 186 -9.52 4.33 -12.04
N LEU A 187 -9.40 5.39 -12.85
CA LEU A 187 -8.57 6.57 -12.58
C LEU A 187 -9.36 7.75 -11.99
N CYS A 188 -10.67 7.61 -11.83
CA CYS A 188 -11.48 8.69 -11.29
C CYS A 188 -11.26 8.84 -9.77
N PRO A 189 -10.94 10.05 -9.27
CA PRO A 189 -10.75 10.29 -7.83
C PRO A 189 -12.06 10.59 -7.09
N ILE A 190 -13.22 10.51 -7.76
CA ILE A 190 -14.53 10.79 -7.16
C ILE A 190 -15.20 9.46 -6.79
N PHE A 191 -15.42 9.27 -5.50
CA PHE A 191 -15.97 8.04 -4.95
C PHE A 191 -17.32 8.29 -4.29
N ARG A 192 -18.27 7.37 -4.49
CA ARG A 192 -19.53 7.38 -3.75
C ARG A 192 -19.34 6.63 -2.43
N LEU A 193 -19.78 7.22 -1.32
CA LEU A 193 -19.65 6.62 0.02
C LEU A 193 -20.28 5.22 0.11
N GLY A 194 -21.44 5.01 -0.53
CA GLY A 194 -22.09 3.70 -0.59
C GLY A 194 -21.20 2.63 -1.25
N ASP A 195 -20.58 2.96 -2.37
CA ASP A 195 -19.72 2.05 -3.13
C ASP A 195 -18.44 1.71 -2.36
N ILE A 196 -17.87 2.67 -1.62
CA ILE A 196 -16.73 2.43 -0.72
C ILE A 196 -17.11 1.39 0.34
N VAL A 197 -18.25 1.58 1.00
CA VAL A 197 -18.72 0.70 2.07
C VAL A 197 -19.01 -0.70 1.52
N GLU A 198 -19.70 -0.81 0.39
CA GLU A 198 -20.02 -2.09 -0.23
C GLU A 198 -18.74 -2.85 -0.66
N ARG A 199 -17.77 -2.15 -1.25
CA ARG A 199 -16.49 -2.74 -1.68
C ARG A 199 -15.60 -3.17 -0.51
N SER A 200 -15.70 -2.48 0.63
CA SER A 200 -15.01 -2.87 1.85
C SER A 200 -15.56 -4.16 2.50
N GLY A 201 -16.67 -4.71 1.98
CA GLY A 201 -17.34 -5.89 2.52
C GLY A 201 -18.26 -5.62 3.70
N LEU A 202 -18.54 -4.34 4.00
CA LEU A 202 -19.41 -3.89 5.07
C LEU A 202 -20.81 -3.56 4.56
N ASN A 203 -21.81 -3.61 5.46
CA ASN A 203 -23.18 -3.24 5.13
C ASN A 203 -23.46 -1.79 5.55
N PHE A 204 -23.92 -0.96 4.61
CA PHE A 204 -24.16 0.47 4.84
C PHE A 204 -25.17 0.71 5.97
N SER A 205 -26.25 -0.06 6.05
CA SER A 205 -27.28 0.14 7.07
C SER A 205 -26.80 -0.15 8.48
N GLU A 206 -25.91 -1.13 8.65
CA GLU A 206 -25.37 -1.48 9.96
C GLU A 206 -24.30 -0.48 10.39
N ILE A 207 -23.33 -0.18 9.51
CA ILE A 207 -22.25 0.76 9.81
C ILE A 207 -22.78 2.18 10.02
N ALA A 208 -23.86 2.58 9.35
CA ALA A 208 -24.49 3.87 9.59
C ALA A 208 -25.09 3.99 11.01
N ARG A 209 -25.54 2.87 11.60
CA ARG A 209 -26.14 2.86 12.93
C ARG A 209 -25.11 2.89 14.06
N VAL A 210 -24.08 2.03 13.95
CA VAL A 210 -23.09 1.81 15.02
C VAL A 210 -21.77 2.56 14.80
N GLY A 211 -21.50 2.99 13.57
CA GLY A 211 -20.22 3.53 13.13
C GLY A 211 -19.18 2.44 12.86
N GLY A 212 -18.15 2.77 12.10
CA GLY A 212 -17.06 1.84 11.77
C GLY A 212 -15.86 2.58 11.18
N ALA A 213 -14.84 1.82 10.75
CA ALA A 213 -13.67 2.35 10.06
C ALA A 213 -13.40 1.56 8.78
N ILE A 214 -13.07 2.29 7.71
CA ILE A 214 -12.76 1.77 6.37
C ILE A 214 -11.40 2.32 5.96
N GLY A 215 -10.55 1.44 5.44
CA GLY A 215 -9.27 1.79 4.83
C GLY A 215 -9.41 1.88 3.33
N VAL A 216 -8.98 3.00 2.75
CA VAL A 216 -8.82 3.17 1.30
C VAL A 216 -7.33 3.12 0.99
N LEU A 217 -6.88 2.02 0.41
CA LEU A 217 -5.48 1.87 -0.01
C LEU A 217 -5.33 2.38 -1.44
N ILE A 218 -4.43 3.33 -1.63
CA ILE A 218 -3.99 3.82 -2.94
C ILE A 218 -2.58 3.27 -3.16
N ASP A 219 -2.47 2.22 -3.96
CA ASP A 219 -1.20 1.56 -4.26
C ASP A 219 -0.62 2.06 -5.59
N TRP A 220 0.61 2.55 -5.52
CA TRP A 220 1.42 2.98 -6.65
C TRP A 220 2.62 2.06 -6.80
N ASP A 221 2.46 0.99 -7.58
CA ASP A 221 3.58 0.14 -8.01
C ASP A 221 4.05 0.57 -9.40
N CYS A 222 5.12 1.35 -9.45
CA CYS A 222 5.58 2.01 -10.65
C CYS A 222 6.97 1.53 -11.07
N ASN A 223 7.04 1.04 -12.31
CA ASN A 223 8.32 0.79 -12.96
C ASN A 223 8.74 2.02 -13.78
N LEU A 224 9.70 2.77 -13.27
CA LEU A 224 10.23 4.00 -13.87
C LEU A 224 11.17 3.75 -15.05
N ASP A 225 11.45 2.49 -15.39
CA ASP A 225 12.13 2.16 -16.66
C ASP A 225 11.17 2.27 -17.85
N LEU A 226 9.86 2.19 -17.59
CA LEU A 226 8.81 2.44 -18.57
C LEU A 226 8.39 3.90 -18.54
N SER A 227 7.61 4.32 -19.55
CA SER A 227 7.02 5.66 -19.56
C SER A 227 6.13 5.87 -18.33
N ILE A 228 6.22 7.07 -17.73
CA ILE A 228 5.46 7.50 -16.55
C ILE A 228 3.94 7.28 -16.68
N ARG A 229 3.41 7.22 -17.91
CA ARG A 229 1.98 6.95 -18.18
C ARG A 229 1.49 5.57 -17.71
N HIS A 230 2.39 4.62 -17.47
CA HIS A 230 2.06 3.30 -16.93
C HIS A 230 2.00 3.28 -15.41
N CYS A 231 2.53 4.32 -14.75
CA CYS A 231 2.41 4.51 -13.31
C CYS A 231 1.01 5.03 -13.00
N LYS A 232 0.12 4.11 -12.61
CA LYS A 232 -1.29 4.40 -12.33
C LYS A 232 -1.65 3.89 -10.94
N PRO A 233 -2.46 4.65 -10.17
CA PRO A 233 -2.90 4.22 -8.86
C PRO A 233 -3.85 3.03 -8.98
N LYS A 234 -3.74 2.11 -8.03
CA LYS A 234 -4.74 1.06 -7.79
C LYS A 234 -5.44 1.36 -6.47
N TYR A 235 -6.77 1.36 -6.51
CA TYR A 235 -7.59 1.63 -5.32
C TYR A 235 -8.15 0.32 -4.77
N GLU A 236 -7.91 0.07 -3.50
CA GLU A 236 -8.43 -1.08 -2.77
C GLU A 236 -9.14 -0.61 -1.50
N PHE A 237 -10.19 -1.33 -1.09
CA PHE A 237 -11.07 -0.94 0.00
C PHE A 237 -11.14 -2.06 1.03
N TYR A 238 -10.87 -1.72 2.29
CA TYR A 238 -10.78 -2.69 3.39
C TYR A 238 -11.66 -2.26 4.56
N GLY A 239 -12.47 -3.17 5.10
CA GLY A 239 -13.18 -2.93 6.36
C GLY A 239 -12.22 -3.09 7.55
N LEU A 240 -11.75 -1.98 8.13
CA LEU A 240 -10.80 -2.00 9.25
C LEU A 240 -11.47 -2.31 10.58
N TYR A 241 -12.67 -1.75 10.78
CA TYR A 241 -13.40 -1.87 12.05
C TYR A 241 -14.92 -1.79 11.82
N GLY A 242 -15.66 -2.77 12.33
CA GLY A 242 -17.11 -2.88 12.14
C GLY A 242 -17.52 -4.33 11.90
N THR A 243 -18.81 -4.60 11.99
CA THR A 243 -19.37 -5.94 11.79
C THR A 243 -19.35 -6.30 10.30
N GLY A 244 -18.31 -7.00 9.86
CA GLY A 244 -18.16 -7.51 8.50
C GLY A 244 -18.71 -8.93 8.33
N LYS A 245 -18.85 -9.38 7.08
CA LYS A 245 -19.40 -10.70 6.69
C LYS A 245 -18.58 -11.91 7.16
N ASN A 246 -17.33 -11.73 7.59
CA ASN A 246 -16.52 -12.83 8.08
C ASN A 246 -16.82 -13.03 9.56
N GLY A 247 -17.29 -14.23 9.89
CA GLY A 247 -17.85 -14.66 11.16
C GLY A 247 -16.90 -14.68 12.35
N ASP A 248 -15.97 -13.72 12.44
CA ASP A 248 -15.22 -13.43 13.64
C ASP A 248 -16.14 -12.65 14.59
N LYS A 249 -17.13 -13.38 15.11
CA LYS A 249 -17.90 -13.03 16.31
C LYS A 249 -16.99 -13.07 17.54
N GLU A 250 -15.80 -12.49 17.45
CA GLU A 250 -15.09 -12.10 18.66
C GLU A 250 -15.94 -11.02 19.32
N GLU A 251 -16.30 -11.26 20.58
CA GLU A 251 -17.00 -10.33 21.46
C GLU A 251 -16.14 -9.06 21.65
N LYS A 252 -16.13 -8.19 20.63
CA LYS A 252 -15.45 -6.90 20.72
C LYS A 252 -16.21 -6.05 21.74
N PRO A 253 -15.55 -5.46 22.75
CA PRO A 253 -16.20 -4.68 23.81
C PRO A 253 -16.89 -3.40 23.29
N SER A 254 -16.62 -3.00 22.04
CA SER A 254 -17.32 -1.96 21.32
C SER A 254 -17.70 -2.46 19.93
N LEU A 255 -18.98 -2.28 19.57
CA LEU A 255 -19.56 -2.75 18.30
C LEU A 255 -19.42 -1.73 17.16
N GLY A 256 -18.85 -0.55 17.41
CA GLY A 256 -18.72 0.48 16.37
C GLY A 256 -17.94 1.72 16.80
N TYR A 257 -17.76 2.64 15.85
CA TYR A 257 -17.00 3.87 16.03
C TYR A 257 -17.89 5.04 16.47
N ASN A 258 -17.58 5.62 17.63
CA ASN A 258 -18.27 6.80 18.13
C ASN A 258 -17.32 7.74 18.88
N PHE A 259 -17.61 9.03 18.84
CA PHE A 259 -16.90 10.04 19.62
C PHE A 259 -17.87 11.09 20.15
N ARG A 260 -17.42 11.90 21.11
CA ARG A 260 -18.23 12.97 21.70
C ARG A 260 -17.52 14.30 21.54
N TYR A 261 -18.26 15.34 21.19
CA TYR A 261 -17.81 16.72 21.21
C TYR A 261 -18.91 17.62 21.78
N ALA A 262 -18.54 18.80 22.26
CA ALA A 262 -19.49 19.73 22.86
C ALA A 262 -19.34 21.12 22.26
N LYS A 263 -20.49 21.78 21.98
CA LYS A 263 -20.56 23.20 21.64
C LYS A 263 -20.92 23.98 22.90
N TYR A 264 -20.00 24.80 23.39
CA TYR A 264 -20.18 25.62 24.59
C TYR A 264 -20.83 26.96 24.23
N TYR A 265 -21.77 27.42 25.06
CA TYR A 265 -22.46 28.70 24.88
C TYR A 265 -22.94 29.25 26.23
N VAL A 266 -23.21 30.56 26.28
CA VAL A 266 -23.75 31.22 27.47
C VAL A 266 -25.18 31.64 27.18
N GLU A 267 -26.10 31.28 28.06
CA GLU A 267 -27.52 31.66 27.98
C GLU A 267 -27.99 32.03 29.38
N ASP A 268 -28.59 33.21 29.53
CA ASP A 268 -29.03 33.78 30.82
C ASP A 268 -27.91 33.87 31.87
N ALA A 269 -26.70 34.28 31.46
CA ALA A 269 -25.49 34.33 32.29
C ALA A 269 -25.08 32.97 32.91
N VAL A 270 -25.65 31.86 32.44
CA VAL A 270 -25.27 30.51 32.83
C VAL A 270 -24.51 29.85 31.68
N GLU A 271 -23.34 29.30 31.98
CA GLU A 271 -22.59 28.48 31.04
C GLU A 271 -23.34 27.16 30.77
N LYS A 272 -23.67 26.94 29.50
CA LYS A 272 -24.32 25.74 29.00
C LYS A 272 -23.46 25.10 27.91
N ARG A 273 -23.70 23.82 27.65
CA ARG A 273 -23.14 23.12 26.50
C ARG A 273 -24.16 22.23 25.84
N THR A 274 -24.06 22.12 24.53
CA THR A 274 -24.75 21.10 23.75
C THR A 274 -23.75 19.97 23.52
N LEU A 275 -23.97 18.83 24.18
CA LEU A 275 -23.17 17.64 23.99
C LEU A 275 -23.69 16.86 22.78
N MET A 276 -22.78 16.48 21.89
CA MET A 276 -23.07 15.64 20.75
C MET A 276 -22.25 14.37 20.83
N LYS A 277 -22.93 13.22 20.84
CA LYS A 277 -22.33 11.90 20.63
C LYS A 277 -22.56 11.52 19.18
N VAL A 278 -21.49 11.39 18.42
CA VAL A 278 -21.51 11.11 16.98
C VAL A 278 -21.15 9.65 16.77
N PHE A 279 -21.92 8.99 15.90
CA PHE A 279 -21.61 7.70 15.31
C PHE A 279 -21.37 7.94 13.82
N GLY A 280 -20.29 7.39 13.30
CA GLY A 280 -19.89 7.69 11.94
C GLY A 280 -18.95 6.67 11.37
N VAL A 281 -18.73 6.79 10.07
CA VAL A 281 -17.77 6.00 9.32
C VAL A 281 -16.48 6.79 9.25
N ARG A 282 -15.42 6.28 9.89
CA ARG A 282 -14.06 6.77 9.74
C ARG A 282 -13.47 6.20 8.46
N ILE A 283 -12.91 7.06 7.62
CA ILE A 283 -12.23 6.69 6.39
C ILE A 283 -10.76 7.06 6.56
N ASP A 284 -9.90 6.06 6.50
CA ASP A 284 -8.45 6.20 6.56
C ASP A 284 -7.87 5.94 5.17
N ILE A 285 -7.33 6.97 4.54
CA ILE A 285 -6.67 6.88 3.25
C ILE A 285 -5.20 6.57 3.47
N ILE A 286 -4.76 5.44 2.95
CA ILE A 286 -3.41 4.93 3.06
C ILE A 286 -2.80 4.97 1.67
N VAL A 287 -1.74 5.76 1.49
CA VAL A 287 -0.99 5.78 0.23
C VAL A 287 0.23 4.90 0.40
N HIS A 288 0.33 3.89 -0.45
CA HIS A 288 1.53 3.07 -0.59
C HIS A 288 2.15 3.36 -1.95
N GLY A 289 3.44 3.65 -1.99
CA GLY A 289 4.14 3.92 -3.23
C GLY A 289 5.47 3.21 -3.27
N ARG A 290 5.65 2.38 -4.29
CA ARG A 290 6.88 1.66 -4.59
C ARG A 290 7.29 2.00 -6.02
N ALA A 291 8.46 2.62 -6.18
CA ALA A 291 8.99 2.97 -7.48
C ALA A 291 10.32 2.25 -7.71
N GLY A 292 10.39 1.45 -8.78
CA GLY A 292 11.61 0.78 -9.21
C GLY A 292 12.23 1.47 -10.42
N LYS A 293 13.54 1.70 -10.41
CA LYS A 293 14.29 2.22 -11.56
C LYS A 293 15.62 1.48 -11.71
N PHE A 294 16.01 1.23 -12.95
CA PHE A 294 17.30 0.63 -13.30
C PHE A 294 18.46 1.41 -12.67
N ASP A 295 19.35 0.67 -12.02
CA ASP A 295 20.61 1.17 -11.49
C ASP A 295 21.71 0.13 -11.72
N ILE A 296 22.89 0.62 -12.08
CA ILE A 296 24.04 -0.23 -12.36
C ILE A 296 24.60 -0.90 -11.11
N ILE A 297 24.49 -0.29 -9.93
CA ILE A 297 25.04 -0.81 -8.67
C ILE A 297 24.40 -2.13 -8.25
N PRO A 298 23.06 -2.24 -8.07
CA PRO A 298 22.42 -3.51 -7.76
C PRO A 298 22.57 -4.52 -8.91
N THR A 299 22.56 -4.06 -10.16
CA THR A 299 22.80 -4.92 -11.33
C THR A 299 24.16 -5.62 -11.24
N LEU A 300 25.26 -4.87 -11.02
CA LEU A 300 26.60 -5.44 -10.89
C LEU A 300 26.72 -6.34 -9.66
N THR A 301 26.05 -5.98 -8.56
CA THR A 301 26.02 -6.80 -7.34
C THR A 301 25.28 -8.13 -7.56
N ALA A 302 24.17 -8.10 -8.29
CA ALA A 302 23.41 -9.29 -8.69
C ALA A 302 24.19 -10.16 -9.68
N ILE A 303 24.93 -9.56 -10.63
CA ILE A 303 25.83 -10.30 -11.53
C ILE A 303 26.95 -10.96 -10.72
N GLY A 304 27.60 -10.22 -9.81
CA GLY A 304 28.70 -10.73 -8.98
C GLY A 304 28.27 -11.91 -8.11
N SER A 305 27.12 -11.79 -7.43
CA SER A 305 26.54 -12.89 -6.65
C SER A 305 26.13 -14.08 -7.53
N GLY A 306 25.54 -13.82 -8.71
CA GLY A 306 25.20 -14.85 -9.69
C GLY A 306 26.42 -15.64 -10.18
N VAL A 307 27.53 -14.98 -10.48
CA VAL A 307 28.81 -15.62 -10.84
C VAL A 307 29.33 -16.48 -9.69
N GLY A 308 29.13 -16.06 -8.44
CA GLY A 308 29.43 -16.88 -7.26
C GLY A 308 28.68 -18.21 -7.24
N ILE A 309 27.38 -18.20 -7.56
CA ILE A 309 26.54 -19.42 -7.61
C ILE A 309 27.01 -20.37 -8.72
N PHE A 310 27.52 -19.86 -9.85
CA PHE A 310 28.15 -20.70 -10.87
C PHE A 310 29.34 -21.51 -10.34
N GLY A 311 30.09 -20.98 -9.36
CA GLY A 311 31.15 -21.72 -8.67
C GLY A 311 30.61 -22.90 -7.86
N VAL A 312 29.43 -22.80 -7.26
CA VAL A 312 28.81 -23.93 -6.54
C VAL A 312 28.41 -25.03 -7.52
N ALA A 313 27.88 -24.65 -8.70
CA ALA A 313 27.53 -25.61 -9.74
C ALA A 313 28.73 -26.45 -10.20
N THR A 314 29.94 -25.87 -10.28
CA THR A 314 31.15 -26.63 -10.65
C THR A 314 31.58 -27.60 -9.56
N VAL A 315 31.46 -27.22 -8.28
CA VAL A 315 31.73 -28.13 -7.14
C VAL A 315 30.78 -29.33 -7.16
N VAL A 316 29.49 -29.10 -7.44
CA VAL A 316 28.51 -30.17 -7.60
C VAL A 316 28.88 -31.08 -8.78
N CYS A 317 29.23 -30.49 -9.92
CA CYS A 317 29.69 -31.24 -11.10
C CYS A 317 30.94 -32.09 -10.80
N ASP A 318 31.88 -31.56 -10.02
CA ASP A 318 33.07 -32.27 -9.55
C ASP A 318 32.71 -33.43 -8.62
N MET A 319 31.78 -33.21 -7.68
CA MET A 319 31.29 -34.27 -6.80
C MET A 319 30.61 -35.39 -7.61
N LEU A 320 29.79 -35.04 -8.60
CA LEU A 320 29.16 -36.01 -9.50
C LEU A 320 30.23 -36.82 -10.25
N LEU A 321 31.24 -36.16 -10.83
CA LEU A 321 32.31 -36.80 -11.58
C LEU A 321 33.13 -37.77 -10.71
N LEU A 322 33.49 -37.35 -9.49
CA LEU A 322 34.41 -38.11 -8.63
C LEU A 322 33.73 -39.24 -7.85
N TYR A 323 32.43 -39.17 -7.60
CA TYR A 323 31.74 -40.15 -6.76
C TYR A 323 30.74 -41.05 -7.52
N LEU A 324 30.06 -40.53 -8.54
CA LEU A 324 28.92 -41.21 -9.19
C LEU A 324 29.23 -41.84 -10.55
N VAL A 325 30.29 -41.39 -11.25
CA VAL A 325 30.62 -41.92 -12.58
C VAL A 325 31.31 -43.30 -12.48
N PRO A 326 30.99 -44.29 -13.35
CA PRO A 326 31.54 -45.65 -13.26
C PRO A 326 33.08 -45.73 -13.30
N LYS A 327 33.75 -44.81 -14.00
CA LYS A 327 35.23 -44.72 -14.09
C LYS A 327 35.83 -43.71 -13.11
N ARG A 328 35.25 -43.57 -11.91
CA ARG A 328 35.65 -42.57 -10.91
C ARG A 328 37.12 -42.65 -10.50
N ASP A 329 37.70 -43.83 -10.35
CA ASP A 329 39.08 -43.99 -9.86
C ASP A 329 40.10 -43.45 -10.88
N PHE A 330 39.80 -43.59 -12.18
CA PHE A 330 40.56 -42.96 -13.25
C PHE A 330 40.52 -41.42 -13.16
N TYR A 331 39.34 -40.84 -12.93
CA TYR A 331 39.21 -39.38 -12.80
C TYR A 331 39.85 -38.85 -11.50
N LYS A 332 39.77 -39.60 -10.39
CA LYS A 332 40.46 -39.27 -9.14
C LYS A 332 41.98 -39.23 -9.33
N ASN A 333 42.56 -40.23 -10.00
CA ASN A 333 43.99 -40.28 -10.27
C ASN A 333 44.48 -39.19 -11.23
N MET A 334 43.60 -38.68 -12.11
CA MET A 334 43.92 -37.52 -12.95
C MET A 334 43.82 -36.19 -12.22
N LYS A 335 42.89 -36.05 -11.27
CA LYS A 335 42.66 -34.80 -10.53
C LYS A 335 43.59 -34.65 -9.34
N PHE A 336 43.83 -35.73 -8.59
CA PHE A 336 44.65 -35.71 -7.38
C PHE A 336 46.02 -36.32 -7.65
N LYS A 337 47.08 -35.59 -7.26
CA LYS A 337 48.43 -36.14 -7.15
C LYS A 337 48.70 -36.41 -5.68
N HIS A 338 48.97 -37.67 -5.35
CA HIS A 338 49.39 -38.05 -4.02
C HIS A 338 50.91 -37.89 -3.93
N THR A 339 51.37 -37.02 -3.05
CA THR A 339 52.80 -36.89 -2.72
C THR A 339 53.02 -37.63 -1.41
N GLN A 340 53.98 -38.55 -1.39
CA GLN A 340 54.45 -39.12 -0.13
C GLN A 340 55.34 -38.07 0.54
N ILE A 341 54.91 -37.61 1.72
CA ILE A 341 55.77 -36.78 2.56
C ILE A 341 56.80 -37.74 3.15
N LEU A 342 58.04 -37.68 2.66
CA LEU A 342 59.19 -38.20 3.40
C LEU A 342 59.27 -37.40 4.69
N GLU A 343 59.19 -38.08 5.82
CA GLU A 343 58.99 -37.54 7.16
C GLU A 343 60.17 -36.70 7.72
N GLU A 344 60.95 -36.03 6.87
CA GLU A 344 62.12 -35.23 7.30
C GLU A 344 62.31 -33.86 6.63
N VAL A 345 61.34 -33.31 5.88
CA VAL A 345 61.48 -31.91 5.40
C VAL A 345 60.20 -31.11 5.60
N SER A 346 60.29 -30.09 6.44
CA SER A 346 59.30 -29.03 6.60
C SER A 346 59.10 -28.30 5.27
N VAL A 347 58.02 -28.60 4.56
CA VAL A 347 57.64 -27.90 3.33
C VAL A 347 56.74 -26.73 3.70
N VAL A 348 57.30 -25.52 3.64
CA VAL A 348 56.52 -24.28 3.55
C VAL A 348 56.00 -24.20 2.12
N PHE A 349 54.69 -24.38 1.95
CA PHE A 349 54.04 -24.03 0.68
C PHE A 349 54.07 -22.50 0.56
N LYS A 350 54.63 -22.01 -0.54
CA LYS A 350 54.55 -20.60 -0.91
C LYS A 350 53.30 -20.38 -1.75
#